data_AF-A0A931HN59-F1
#
_entry.id   AF-A0A931HN59-F1
#
_cell.length_a   1.000
_cell.length_b   1.000
_cell.length_c   1.000
_cell.angle_alpha   90.00
_cell.angle_beta   90.00
_cell.angle_gamma   90.00
#
_symmetry.space_group_name_H-M   'P 1'
#
loop_
_entity.id
_entity.type
_entity.pdbx_description
1 polymer ?
#
loop_
_entity_poly.entity_id
_entity_poly.type
_entity_poly.pdbx_seq_one_letter_code
_entity_poly.pdbx_strand_id
1 'polypeptide(L)'
;GIPTVADRVVQAALKLVLEPIFEADFEPVSFGFRPNRRAQDAIAEIHYYGTRGYRWVLDADIEACFDRIEHVALMDRVRLRIKDKRVLALVKAFLKAGVLTELGDRRDTTTGTPQGGILSPLLANIALSVLDEHV
;
A
#
# COMPACT_ATOMS: atom_id res chain seq x y z
N GLY A 1 13.01 2.91 9.25
CA GLY A 1 13.64 2.04 10.26
C GLY A 1 13.31 0.60 9.93
N ILE A 2 14.30 -0.31 10.02
CA ILE A 2 14.11 -1.72 9.67
C ILE A 2 13.32 -2.42 10.80
N PRO A 3 12.18 -3.08 10.51
CA PRO A 3 11.40 -3.73 11.56
C PRO A 3 12.14 -4.93 12.17
N THR A 4 11.90 -5.19 13.46
CA THR A 4 12.45 -6.37 14.13
C THR A 4 11.91 -7.65 13.48
N VAL A 5 12.54 -8.80 13.75
CA VAL A 5 12.04 -10.09 13.22
C VAL A 5 10.62 -10.37 13.74
N ALA A 6 10.35 -10.08 15.02
CA ALA A 6 9.03 -10.23 15.61
C ALA A 6 7.99 -9.34 14.89
N ASP A 7 8.32 -8.07 14.64
CA ASP A 7 7.44 -7.16 13.90
C ASP A 7 7.18 -7.67 12.49
N ARG A 8 8.20 -8.19 11.80
CA ARG A 8 8.04 -8.79 10.47
C ARG A 8 7.11 -9.99 10.49
N VAL A 9 7.20 -10.86 11.50
CA VAL A 9 6.29 -12.02 11.64
C VAL A 9 4.85 -11.54 11.82
N VAL A 10 4.62 -10.55 12.69
CA VAL A 10 3.26 -10.01 12.92
C VAL A 10 2.73 -9.30 11.67
N GLN A 11 3.57 -8.52 10.97
CA GLN A 11 3.19 -7.88 9.71
C GLN A 11 2.87 -8.90 8.61
N ALA A 12 3.64 -9.99 8.51
CA ALA A 12 3.37 -11.06 7.57
C ALA A 12 2.04 -11.78 7.88
N ALA A 13 1.77 -12.07 9.16
CA ALA A 13 0.51 -12.66 9.58
C ALA A 13 -0.68 -11.75 9.27
N LEU A 14 -0.56 -10.45 9.53
CA LEU A 14 -1.58 -9.46 9.14
C LEU A 14 -1.77 -9.43 7.62
N LYS A 15 -0.67 -9.40 6.85
CA LYS A 15 -0.73 -9.39 5.39
C LYS A 15 -1.49 -10.60 4.86
N LEU A 16 -1.20 -11.80 5.35
CA LEU A 16 -1.89 -13.04 4.92
C LEU A 16 -3.41 -12.99 5.13
N VAL A 17 -3.87 -12.28 6.16
CA VAL A 17 -5.31 -12.13 6.44
C VAL A 17 -5.93 -10.98 5.66
N LEU A 18 -5.23 -9.85 5.54
CA LEU A 18 -5.77 -8.64 4.93
C LEU A 18 -5.69 -8.67 3.40
N GLU A 19 -4.61 -9.21 2.82
CA GLU A 19 -4.37 -9.19 1.37
C GLU A 19 -5.54 -9.81 0.58
N PRO A 20 -6.07 -11.01 0.92
CA PRO A 20 -7.22 -11.57 0.19
C PRO A 20 -8.49 -10.73 0.29
N ILE A 21 -8.70 -10.01 1.40
CA ILE A 21 -9.90 -9.19 1.62
C ILE A 21 -9.89 -7.97 0.71
N PHE A 22 -8.74 -7.29 0.61
CA PHE A 22 -8.60 -6.10 -0.23
C PHE A 22 -8.37 -6.46 -1.71
N GLU A 23 -7.73 -7.59 -2.00
CA GLU A 23 -7.58 -8.06 -3.38
C GLU A 23 -8.91 -8.30 -4.09
N ALA A 24 -9.93 -8.71 -3.35
CA ALA A 24 -11.28 -8.87 -3.89
C ALA A 24 -11.88 -7.56 -4.42
N ASP A 25 -11.39 -6.41 -3.96
CA ASP A 25 -11.91 -5.08 -4.30
C ASP A 25 -10.98 -4.29 -5.24
N PHE A 26 -9.72 -4.74 -5.45
CA PHE A 26 -8.76 -4.00 -6.28
C PHE A 26 -9.03 -4.15 -7.78
N GLU A 27 -9.09 -3.01 -8.47
CA GLU A 27 -9.38 -2.94 -9.91
C GLU A 27 -8.32 -3.64 -10.77
N PRO A 28 -8.69 -4.22 -11.93
CA PRO A 28 -7.76 -4.95 -12.80
C PRO A 28 -6.58 -4.13 -13.32
N VAL A 29 -6.74 -2.80 -13.43
CA VAL A 29 -5.74 -1.84 -13.92
C VAL A 29 -4.60 -1.59 -12.93
N SER A 30 -4.73 -2.07 -11.69
CA SER A 30 -3.70 -1.96 -10.66
C SER A 30 -2.80 -3.20 -10.68
N PHE A 31 -1.49 -3.04 -10.91
CA PHE A 31 -0.56 -4.17 -11.09
C PHE A 31 0.50 -4.31 -9.99
N GLY A 32 0.86 -3.21 -9.32
CA GLY A 32 1.99 -3.18 -8.38
C GLY A 32 1.72 -3.94 -7.09
N PHE A 33 2.69 -4.73 -6.62
CA PHE A 33 2.67 -5.41 -5.31
C PHE A 33 1.49 -6.36 -5.04
N ARG A 34 0.80 -6.83 -6.09
CA ARG A 34 -0.34 -7.74 -5.99
C ARG A 34 0.05 -9.18 -6.29
N PRO A 35 -0.56 -10.19 -5.64
CA PRO A 35 -0.36 -11.58 -6.00
C PRO A 35 -0.84 -11.85 -7.43
N ASN A 36 -0.10 -12.67 -8.18
CA ASN A 36 -0.42 -13.04 -9.56
C ASN A 36 -0.54 -11.86 -10.55
N ARG A 37 0.11 -10.73 -10.25
CA ARG A 37 0.30 -9.59 -11.15
C ARG A 37 1.79 -9.27 -11.24
N ARG A 38 2.26 -8.90 -12.43
CA ARG A 38 3.66 -8.54 -12.69
C ARG A 38 3.73 -7.33 -13.61
N ALA A 39 4.87 -6.66 -13.62
CA ALA A 39 5.10 -5.49 -14.47
C ALA A 39 4.86 -5.78 -15.96
N GLN A 40 5.11 -7.01 -16.42
CA GLN A 40 4.85 -7.40 -17.81
C GLN A 40 3.36 -7.34 -18.18
N ASP A 41 2.46 -7.54 -17.21
CA ASP A 41 1.01 -7.46 -17.46
C ASP A 41 0.60 -6.00 -17.77
N ALA A 42 1.16 -5.04 -17.02
CA ALA A 42 0.97 -3.61 -17.29
C ALA A 42 1.55 -3.19 -18.65
N ILE A 43 2.74 -3.68 -19.00
CA ILE A 43 3.38 -3.42 -20.31
C ILE A 43 2.50 -3.96 -21.45
N ALA A 44 1.93 -5.16 -21.29
CA ALA A 44 1.04 -5.76 -22.28
C ALA A 44 -0.22 -4.90 -22.49
N GLU A 45 -0.80 -4.34 -21.43
CA GLU A 45 -1.96 -3.46 -21.52
C GLU A 45 -1.62 -2.13 -22.22
N ILE A 46 -0.46 -1.53 -21.93
CA ILE A 46 0.03 -0.33 -22.64
C ILE A 46 0.17 -0.62 -24.14
N HIS A 47 0.76 -1.76 -24.52
CA HIS A 47 0.86 -2.15 -25.93
C HIS A 47 -0.50 -2.36 -26.57
N TYR A 48 -1.44 -3.00 -25.87
CA TYR A 48 -2.80 -3.20 -26.35
C TYR A 48 -3.49 -1.87 -26.70
N TYR A 49 -3.47 -0.88 -25.81
CA TYR A 49 -4.03 0.44 -26.11
C TYR A 49 -3.24 1.18 -27.20
N GLY A 50 -1.92 1.08 -27.20
CA GLY A 50 -1.06 1.66 -28.23
C GLY A 50 -1.41 1.17 -29.65
N THR A 51 -1.70 -0.13 -29.81
CA THR A 51 -2.13 -0.68 -31.11
C THR A 51 -3.52 -0.23 -31.56
N ARG A 52 -4.33 0.33 -30.65
CA ARG A 52 -5.70 0.82 -30.92
C ARG A 52 -5.77 2.33 -31.16
N GLY A 53 -4.63 2.98 -31.32
CA GLY A 53 -4.57 4.40 -31.68
C GLY A 53 -4.41 5.36 -30.51
N TYR A 54 -4.28 4.87 -29.28
CA TYR A 54 -3.89 5.70 -28.14
C TYR A 54 -2.39 6.02 -28.25
N ARG A 55 -2.06 7.26 -28.60
CA ARG A 55 -0.66 7.68 -28.90
C ARG A 55 -0.05 8.63 -27.89
N TRP A 56 -0.85 9.09 -26.93
CA TRP A 56 -0.41 9.99 -25.87
C TRP A 56 -0.44 9.25 -24.54
N VAL A 57 0.63 9.39 -23.77
CA VAL A 57 0.76 8.82 -22.43
C VAL A 57 0.92 9.97 -21.45
N LEU A 58 0.12 9.96 -20.39
CA LEU A 58 0.36 10.78 -19.22
C LEU A 58 1.24 9.98 -18.27
N ASP A 59 2.51 10.38 -18.18
CA ASP A 59 3.43 9.82 -17.19
C ASP A 59 3.36 10.66 -15.91
N ALA A 60 3.05 10.02 -14.80
CA ALA A 60 2.86 10.65 -13.51
C ALA A 60 3.42 9.77 -12.40
N ASP A 61 4.11 10.40 -11.45
CA ASP A 61 4.68 9.75 -10.27
C ASP A 61 4.31 10.52 -9.00
N ILE A 62 4.20 9.80 -7.89
CA ILE A 62 3.88 10.39 -6.58
C ILE A 62 5.15 10.50 -5.76
N GLU A 63 5.63 11.73 -5.60
CA GLU A 63 6.82 12.03 -4.80
C GLU A 63 6.68 11.48 -3.36
N ALA A 64 7.65 10.66 -2.95
CA ALA A 64 7.72 10.10 -1.60
C ALA A 64 6.40 9.43 -1.15
N CYS A 65 5.74 8.70 -2.05
CA CYS A 65 4.44 8.07 -1.83
C CYS A 65 4.33 7.36 -0.47
N PHE A 66 5.27 6.47 -0.16
CA PHE A 66 5.26 5.75 1.13
C PHE A 66 5.43 6.65 2.33
N ASP A 67 6.07 7.80 2.23
CA ASP A 67 6.34 8.70 3.37
C ASP A 67 5.22 9.73 3.59
N ARG A 68 4.40 9.97 2.55
CA ARG A 68 3.36 11.01 2.54
C ARG A 68 1.93 10.49 2.63
N ILE A 69 1.71 9.17 2.74
CA ILE A 69 0.36 8.61 2.96
C ILE A 69 -0.24 9.12 4.28
N GLU A 70 -1.39 9.78 4.21
CA GLU A 70 -2.09 10.29 5.38
C GLU A 70 -2.76 9.14 6.16
N HIS A 71 -2.49 9.06 7.46
CA HIS A 71 -2.88 7.91 8.29
C HIS A 71 -4.40 7.82 8.51
N VAL A 72 -5.09 8.95 8.67
CA VAL A 72 -6.54 8.98 8.91
C VAL A 72 -7.28 8.44 7.70
N ALA A 73 -6.99 8.97 6.51
CA ALA A 73 -7.56 8.58 5.23
C ALA A 73 -7.30 7.09 4.92
N LEU A 74 -6.05 6.62 5.09
CA LEU A 74 -5.73 5.20 4.94
C LEU A 74 -6.54 4.34 5.93
N MET A 75 -6.58 4.74 7.21
CA MET A 75 -7.30 3.97 8.22
C MET A 75 -8.82 3.98 7.99
N ASP A 76 -9.38 5.05 7.42
CA ASP A 76 -10.79 5.10 7.05
C ASP A 76 -11.11 4.10 5.93
N ARG A 77 -10.23 3.98 4.94
CA ARG A 77 -10.33 2.96 3.88
C ARG A 77 -10.25 1.55 4.46
N VAL A 78 -9.28 1.29 5.35
CA VAL A 78 -9.15 -0.02 6.02
C VAL A 78 -10.41 -0.35 6.83
N ARG A 79 -11.02 0.63 7.51
CA ARG A 79 -12.25 0.46 8.30
C ARG A 79 -13.47 0.11 7.46
N LEU A 80 -13.49 0.39 6.16
CA LEU A 80 -14.60 -0.01 5.30
C LEU A 80 -14.75 -1.53 5.28
N ARG A 81 -13.62 -2.24 5.20
CA ARG A 81 -13.57 -3.71 5.08
C ARG A 81 -13.32 -4.41 6.41
N ILE A 82 -12.53 -3.83 7.30
CA ILE A 82 -12.12 -4.44 8.56
C ILE A 82 -12.85 -3.80 9.74
N LYS A 83 -13.63 -4.60 10.49
CA LYS A 83 -14.36 -4.13 11.69
C LYS A 83 -13.72 -4.57 13.01
N ASP A 84 -12.79 -5.54 13.01
CA ASP A 84 -12.10 -5.95 14.25
C ASP A 84 -11.19 -4.82 14.75
N LYS A 85 -11.55 -4.27 15.91
CA LYS A 85 -10.86 -3.15 16.55
C LYS A 85 -9.39 -3.48 16.90
N ARG A 86 -9.06 -4.74 17.18
CA ARG A 86 -7.69 -5.17 17.52
C ARG A 86 -6.81 -5.18 16.28
N VAL A 87 -7.34 -5.66 15.15
CA VAL A 87 -6.64 -5.62 13.87
C VAL A 87 -6.41 -4.16 13.44
N LEU A 88 -7.44 -3.32 13.53
CA LEU A 88 -7.32 -1.88 13.26
C LEU A 88 -6.28 -1.21 14.16
N ALA A 89 -6.23 -1.58 15.45
CA ALA A 89 -5.24 -1.06 16.38
C ALA A 89 -3.82 -1.48 15.99
N LEU A 90 -3.62 -2.73 15.54
CA LEU A 90 -2.31 -3.21 15.07
C LEU A 90 -1.87 -2.48 13.79
N VAL A 91 -2.75 -2.32 12.80
CA VAL A 91 -2.42 -1.56 11.58
C VAL A 91 -2.02 -0.13 11.94
N LYS A 92 -2.81 0.53 12.80
CA LYS A 92 -2.50 1.87 13.30
C LYS A 92 -1.17 1.93 14.05
N ALA A 93 -0.86 0.91 14.86
CA ALA A 93 0.41 0.82 15.57
C ALA A 93 1.59 0.71 14.59
N PHE A 94 1.48 -0.11 13.54
CA PHE A 94 2.53 -0.22 12.52
C PHE A 94 2.70 1.06 11.70
N LEU A 95 1.62 1.79 11.41
CA LEU A 95 1.70 3.10 10.76
C LEU A 95 2.46 4.11 11.61
N LYS A 96 2.15 4.18 12.92
CA LYS A 96 2.80 5.09 13.88
C LYS A 96 4.21 4.66 14.30
N ALA A 97 4.57 3.40 14.08
CA ALA A 97 5.86 2.86 14.48
C ALA A 97 7.02 3.27 13.54
N GLY A 98 6.76 3.90 12.39
CA GLY A 98 7.82 4.56 11.61
C GLY A 98 8.30 5.81 12.37
N VAL A 99 9.56 6.20 12.45
CA VAL A 99 10.83 5.77 11.86
C VAL A 99 11.86 5.94 12.99
N LEU A 100 12.59 4.89 13.41
CA LEU A 100 13.81 5.11 14.17
C LEU A 100 14.81 5.79 13.22
N THR A 101 15.12 7.06 13.49
CA THR A 101 16.19 7.78 12.79
C THR A 101 17.53 7.11 13.14
N GLU A 102 18.56 7.26 12.28
CA GLU A 102 19.91 6.71 12.53
C GLU A 102 20.51 7.13 13.89
N LEU A 103 19.95 8.18 14.50
CA LEU A 103 20.34 8.76 15.79
C LEU A 103 19.60 8.19 17.01
N GLY A 104 18.69 7.21 16.84
CA GLY A 104 17.99 6.55 17.95
C GLY A 104 16.77 7.29 18.50
N ASP A 105 16.40 8.45 17.96
CA ASP A 105 15.20 9.19 18.36
C ASP A 105 13.92 8.58 17.76
N ARG A 106 12.92 8.34 18.64
CA ARG A 106 11.53 8.05 18.26
C ARG A 106 10.87 9.37 17.84
N ARG A 107 10.75 9.61 16.54
CA ARG A 107 9.82 10.61 16.02
C ARG A 107 8.47 9.95 15.77
N ASP A 108 7.41 10.51 16.35
CA ASP A 108 6.05 10.16 15.96
C ASP A 108 5.86 10.46 14.48
N THR A 109 5.45 9.47 13.70
CA THR A 109 5.06 9.67 12.30
C THR A 109 3.60 10.10 12.25
N THR A 110 3.38 11.32 11.76
CA THR A 110 2.04 11.85 11.45
C THR A 110 1.56 11.41 10.06
N THR A 111 2.48 10.99 9.18
CA THR A 111 2.22 10.47 7.83
C THR A 111 3.19 9.35 7.46
N GLY A 112 2.84 8.58 6.43
CA GLY A 112 3.67 7.56 5.79
C GLY A 112 3.48 6.14 6.34
N THR A 113 4.09 5.17 5.70
CA THR A 113 4.19 3.78 6.14
C THR A 113 5.68 3.42 6.23
N PRO A 114 6.10 2.54 7.16
CA PRO A 114 7.51 2.19 7.28
C PRO A 114 8.05 1.59 5.98
N GLN A 115 9.00 2.27 5.33
CA GLN A 115 9.73 1.69 4.20
C GLN A 115 10.49 0.44 4.68
N GLY A 116 10.22 -0.72 4.05
CA GLY A 116 10.76 -2.02 4.45
C GLY A 116 9.84 -2.88 5.34
N GLY A 117 8.64 -2.40 5.66
CA GLY A 117 7.59 -3.22 6.27
C GLY A 117 6.96 -4.19 5.28
N ILE A 118 6.70 -5.43 5.69
CA ILE A 118 6.05 -6.45 4.86
C ILE A 118 4.62 -6.05 4.49
N LEU A 119 3.96 -5.33 5.40
CA LEU A 119 2.59 -4.85 5.24
C LEU A 119 2.49 -3.56 4.40
N SER A 120 3.58 -2.80 4.28
CA SER A 120 3.58 -1.47 3.67
C SER A 120 3.12 -1.45 2.21
N PRO A 121 3.53 -2.39 1.33
CA PRO A 121 3.04 -2.41 -0.06
C PRO A 121 1.52 -2.58 -0.16
N LEU A 122 0.92 -3.43 0.68
CA LEU A 122 -0.53 -3.60 0.72
C LEU A 122 -1.23 -2.32 1.17
N LEU A 123 -0.70 -1.64 2.20
CA LEU A 123 -1.27 -0.38 2.69
C LEU A 123 -1.17 0.74 1.64
N ALA A 124 -0.09 0.79 0.86
CA ALA A 124 0.05 1.72 -0.25
C ALA A 124 -1.02 1.44 -1.33
N ASN A 125 -1.23 0.18 -1.72
CA ASN A 125 -2.28 -0.16 -2.68
C ASN A 125 -3.69 0.22 -2.16
N ILE A 126 -3.99 0.01 -0.88
CA ILE A 126 -5.27 0.43 -0.27
C ILE A 126 -5.45 1.96 -0.32
N ALA A 127 -4.38 2.71 -0.07
CA ALA A 127 -4.42 4.17 -0.17
C ALA A 127 -4.64 4.64 -1.61
N LEU A 128 -3.91 4.04 -2.56
CA LEU A 128 -3.89 4.46 -3.96
C LEU A 128 -5.07 3.95 -4.77
N SER A 129 -5.78 2.91 -4.32
CA SER A 129 -6.93 2.37 -5.08
C SER A 129 -8.07 3.38 -5.24
N VAL A 130 -8.06 4.50 -4.51
CA VAL A 130 -8.99 5.61 -4.76
C VAL A 130 -8.79 6.22 -6.15
N LEU A 131 -7.58 6.19 -6.68
CA LEU A 131 -7.29 6.67 -8.04
C LEU A 131 -7.84 5.72 -9.09
N ASP A 132 -7.80 4.41 -8.80
CA ASP A 132 -8.30 3.36 -9.69
C ASP A 132 -9.84 3.31 -9.73
N GLU A 133 -10.50 3.63 -8.61
CA GLU A 133 -11.97 3.67 -8.49
C GLU A 133 -12.65 4.78 -9.34
N HIS A 134 -11.88 5.70 -9.90
CA HIS A 134 -12.38 6.81 -10.74
C HIS A 134 -12.10 6.60 -12.24
N VAL A 135 -11.77 5.38 -12.65
CA VAL A 135 -11.52 4.97 -14.05
C VAL A 135 -12.82 4.68 -14.81
#